data_AF-A0A969R4Q6-F1
#
_entry.id   AF-A0A969R4Q6-F1
#
_cell.length_a   1.000
_cell.length_b   1.000
_cell.length_c   1.000
_cell.angle_alpha   90.00
_cell.angle_beta   90.00
_cell.angle_gamma   90.00
#
_symmetry.space_group_name_H-M   'P 1'
#
loop_
_entity.id
_entity.type
_entity.pdbx_description
1 polymer ?
#
loop_
_entity_poly.entity_id
_entity_poly.type
_entity_poly.pdbx_seq_one_letter_code
_entity_poly.pdbx_strand_id
1 'polypeptide(L)'
;MLLDRPQKELQCTQLTDAELDSLLQRVNEAPDAAKDKWPQELSDFLSVVEAQLKRDNVQNAESRARSVVIALAHSLGGRYRYLPKAAQIRQAYEHLDMYLEWARTGNVAAIVARHPELTDRRIYQILGEQRKLRRATQQQLFGAS
;
A
#
# COMPACT_ATOMS: atom_id res chain seq x y z
N MET A 1 -3.89 -37.79 30.83
CA MET A 1 -2.49 -37.51 30.44
C MET A 1 -2.43 -37.65 28.92
N LEU A 2 -2.16 -36.52 28.24
CA LEU A 2 -1.85 -36.28 26.81
C LEU A 2 -2.47 -37.19 25.72
N LEU A 3 -3.45 -36.65 25.01
CA LEU A 3 -3.78 -37.06 23.63
C LEU A 3 -2.95 -36.22 22.66
N ASP A 4 -2.14 -36.94 21.89
CA ASP A 4 -1.30 -36.48 20.79
C ASP A 4 -2.16 -35.96 19.63
N ARG A 5 -1.81 -34.80 19.08
CA ARG A 5 -2.56 -34.12 18.01
C ARG A 5 -1.62 -33.90 16.83
N PRO A 6 -1.85 -34.50 15.64
CA PRO A 6 -0.98 -34.27 14.50
C PRO A 6 -1.25 -32.88 13.90
N GLN A 7 -0.23 -32.03 13.87
CA GLN A 7 -0.22 -30.78 13.11
C GLN A 7 -0.03 -31.11 11.62
N LYS A 8 -0.99 -30.72 10.77
CA LYS A 8 -0.84 -30.76 9.31
C LYS A 8 -0.37 -29.39 8.84
N GLU A 9 0.82 -29.37 8.26
CA GLU A 9 1.70 -28.23 8.01
C GLU A 9 1.16 -27.26 6.95
N LEU A 10 1.32 -25.95 7.19
CA LEU A 10 1.27 -24.91 6.18
C LEU A 10 2.62 -24.87 5.46
N GLN A 11 2.72 -25.45 4.27
CA GLN A 11 3.92 -25.34 3.44
C GLN A 11 3.93 -23.97 2.74
N CYS A 12 4.56 -22.99 3.40
CA CYS A 12 5.13 -21.83 2.73
C CYS A 12 6.25 -22.35 1.83
N THR A 13 6.13 -22.23 0.51
CA THR A 13 7.21 -22.60 -0.42
C THR A 13 8.47 -21.84 0.00
N GLN A 14 9.43 -22.56 0.55
CA GLN A 14 10.65 -21.98 1.10
C GLN A 14 11.61 -21.74 -0.06
N LEU A 15 12.11 -20.50 -0.17
CA LEU A 15 13.31 -20.24 -0.97
C LEU A 15 14.45 -21.04 -0.34
N THR A 16 15.19 -21.76 -1.17
CA THR A 16 16.34 -22.51 -0.71
C THR A 16 17.49 -21.56 -0.38
N ASP A 17 18.36 -21.95 0.54
CA ASP A 17 19.49 -21.13 0.97
C ASP A 17 20.40 -20.73 -0.20
N ALA A 18 20.53 -21.60 -1.21
CA ALA A 18 21.29 -21.32 -2.43
C ALA A 18 20.64 -20.23 -3.32
N GLU A 19 19.31 -20.17 -3.37
CA GLU A 19 18.58 -19.13 -4.13
C GLU A 19 18.63 -17.78 -3.40
N LEU A 20 18.64 -17.82 -2.07
CA LEU A 20 18.83 -16.65 -1.23
C LEU A 20 20.26 -16.09 -1.34
N ASP A 21 21.27 -16.95 -1.29
CA ASP A 21 22.69 -16.56 -1.39
C ASP A 21 23.03 -15.95 -2.75
N SER A 22 22.47 -16.49 -3.84
CA SER A 22 22.63 -15.94 -5.19
C SER A 22 22.01 -14.55 -5.36
N LEU A 23 20.88 -14.29 -4.70
CA LEU A 23 20.23 -12.97 -4.69
C LEU A 23 21.02 -11.96 -3.87
N LEU A 24 21.55 -12.37 -2.72
CA LEU A 24 22.37 -11.53 -1.86
C LEU A 24 23.72 -11.17 -2.51
N GLN A 25 24.34 -12.09 -3.25
CA GLN A 25 25.61 -11.83 -3.94
C GLN A 25 25.48 -10.74 -5.02
N ARG A 26 24.35 -10.69 -5.73
CA ARG A 26 24.05 -9.65 -6.73
C ARG A 26 23.77 -8.28 -6.11
N VAL A 27 23.18 -8.25 -4.90
CA VAL A 27 23.02 -7.03 -4.11
C VAL A 27 24.38 -6.50 -3.65
N ASN A 28 25.35 -7.40 -3.41
CA ASN A 28 26.69 -7.06 -2.96
C ASN A 28 27.59 -6.40 -4.01
N GLU A 29 27.18 -6.32 -5.29
CA GLU A 29 27.99 -5.73 -6.38
C GLU A 29 27.67 -4.26 -6.71
N ALA A 30 26.64 -3.64 -6.11
CA ALA A 30 26.33 -2.22 -6.33
C ALA A 30 27.33 -1.26 -5.59
N PRO A 31 27.29 0.08 -5.73
CA PRO A 31 28.21 0.98 -4.99
C PRO A 31 27.75 1.25 -3.53
N ASP A 32 28.71 1.42 -2.62
CA ASP A 32 28.57 1.17 -1.16
C ASP A 32 27.71 2.13 -0.31
N ALA A 33 27.56 3.41 -0.63
CA ALA A 33 26.95 4.33 0.36
C ALA A 33 25.41 4.23 0.50
N ALA A 34 24.72 3.58 -0.43
CA ALA A 34 23.27 3.39 -0.41
C ALA A 34 22.83 1.99 0.05
N LYS A 35 23.75 1.02 0.06
CA LYS A 35 23.46 -0.38 0.38
C LYS A 35 23.16 -0.61 1.84
N ASP A 36 23.79 0.13 2.75
CA ASP A 36 23.64 -0.12 4.19
C ASP A 36 22.27 0.29 4.74
N LYS A 37 21.53 1.16 4.04
CA LYS A 37 20.23 1.67 4.50
C LYS A 37 19.05 0.84 4.02
N TRP A 38 19.15 0.27 2.83
CA TRP A 38 18.03 -0.45 2.20
C TRP A 38 17.57 -1.71 2.98
N PRO A 39 18.48 -2.55 3.54
CA PRO A 39 18.08 -3.66 4.40
C PRO A 39 17.33 -3.22 5.65
N GLN A 40 17.72 -2.08 6.24
CA GLN A 40 17.04 -1.53 7.41
C GLN A 40 15.66 -0.96 7.04
N GLU A 41 15.56 -0.17 5.96
CA GLU A 41 14.28 0.35 5.47
C GLU A 41 13.30 -0.78 5.11
N LEU A 42 13.81 -1.87 4.53
CA LEU A 42 13.03 -3.07 4.24
C LEU A 42 12.49 -3.72 5.52
N SER A 43 13.32 -3.85 6.55
CA SER A 43 12.93 -4.38 7.86
C SER A 43 11.84 -3.50 8.52
N ASP A 44 11.99 -2.18 8.43
CA ASP A 44 11.03 -1.22 8.96
C ASP A 44 9.67 -1.35 8.24
N PHE A 45 9.66 -1.47 6.90
CA PHE A 45 8.43 -1.67 6.13
C PHE A 45 7.74 -2.99 6.47
N LEU A 46 8.50 -4.09 6.56
CA LEU A 46 7.99 -5.40 6.95
C LEU A 46 7.32 -5.33 8.33
N SER A 47 8.00 -4.73 9.30
CA SER A 47 7.52 -4.61 10.68
C SER A 47 6.22 -3.83 10.77
N VAL A 48 6.10 -2.70 10.04
CA VAL A 48 4.89 -1.88 10.04
C VAL A 48 3.71 -2.61 9.39
N VAL A 49 3.93 -3.25 8.24
CA VAL A 49 2.87 -3.97 7.51
C VAL A 49 2.41 -5.19 8.32
N GLU A 50 3.35 -5.97 8.85
CA GLU A 50 3.02 -7.13 9.68
C GLU A 50 2.28 -6.73 10.95
N ALA A 51 2.70 -5.67 11.64
CA ALA A 51 2.02 -5.17 12.83
C ALA A 51 0.57 -4.74 12.53
N GLN A 52 0.33 -4.12 11.37
CA GLN A 52 -1.02 -3.78 10.93
C GLN A 52 -1.85 -5.02 10.62
N LEU A 53 -1.31 -5.99 9.87
CA LEU A 53 -2.02 -7.24 9.55
C LEU A 53 -2.34 -8.07 10.80
N LYS A 54 -1.44 -8.10 11.79
CA LYS A 54 -1.68 -8.73 13.09
C LYS A 54 -2.81 -8.03 13.86
N ARG A 55 -2.82 -6.70 13.88
CA ARG A 55 -3.90 -5.89 14.49
C ARG A 55 -5.26 -6.22 13.89
N ASP A 56 -5.29 -6.47 12.58
CA ASP A 56 -6.51 -6.82 11.85
C ASP A 56 -6.83 -8.33 11.90
N ASN A 57 -6.12 -9.11 12.73
CA ASN A 57 -6.28 -10.56 12.90
C ASN A 57 -6.15 -11.37 11.60
N VAL A 58 -5.33 -10.89 10.66
CA VAL A 58 -5.09 -11.58 9.39
C VAL A 58 -4.20 -12.80 9.61
N GLN A 59 -4.65 -13.97 9.16
CA GLN A 59 -3.85 -15.20 9.20
C GLN A 59 -2.61 -15.11 8.30
N ASN A 60 -1.50 -15.70 8.74
CA ASN A 60 -0.21 -15.67 8.05
C ASN A 60 0.30 -14.24 7.79
N ALA A 61 0.11 -13.35 8.77
CA ALA A 61 0.46 -11.93 8.68
C ALA A 61 1.89 -11.67 8.19
N GLU A 62 2.88 -12.46 8.66
CA GLU A 62 4.28 -12.33 8.25
C GLU A 62 4.48 -12.62 6.75
N SER A 63 4.01 -13.78 6.27
CA SER A 63 4.11 -14.15 4.86
C SER A 63 3.36 -13.16 3.95
N ARG A 64 2.18 -12.69 4.39
CA ARG A 64 1.42 -11.65 3.67
C ARG A 64 2.14 -10.31 3.67
N ALA A 65 2.78 -9.92 4.77
CA ALA A 65 3.58 -8.69 4.83
C ALA A 65 4.74 -8.73 3.82
N ARG A 66 5.46 -9.86 3.74
CA ARG A 66 6.51 -10.06 2.71
C ARG A 66 5.94 -9.90 1.31
N SER A 67 4.81 -10.54 1.01
CA SER A 67 4.15 -10.42 -0.30
C SER A 67 3.74 -8.98 -0.64
N VAL A 68 3.19 -8.24 0.32
CA VAL A 68 2.81 -6.83 0.15
C VAL A 68 4.04 -5.96 -0.12
N VAL A 69 5.11 -6.14 0.65
CA VAL A 69 6.35 -5.35 0.51
C VAL A 69 7.04 -5.63 -0.83
N ILE A 70 7.05 -6.88 -1.29
CA ILE A 70 7.54 -7.22 -2.64
C ILE A 70 6.68 -6.56 -3.73
N ALA A 71 5.35 -6.58 -3.60
CA ALA A 71 4.47 -5.93 -4.54
C ALA A 71 4.69 -4.41 -4.58
N LEU A 72 4.87 -3.77 -3.41
CA LEU A 72 5.23 -2.36 -3.32
C LEU A 72 6.57 -2.08 -3.98
N ALA A 73 7.60 -2.88 -3.72
CA ALA A 73 8.91 -2.72 -4.34
C ALA A 73 8.84 -2.89 -5.88
N HIS A 74 8.06 -3.84 -6.38
CA HIS A 74 7.86 -4.05 -7.81
C HIS A 74 7.13 -2.87 -8.48
N SER A 75 6.08 -2.34 -7.86
CA SER A 75 5.29 -1.24 -8.43
C SER A 75 5.88 0.14 -8.19
N LEU A 76 6.57 0.34 -7.06
CA LEU A 76 7.06 1.64 -6.60
C LEU A 76 8.57 1.83 -6.74
N GLY A 77 9.33 0.74 -6.82
CA GLY A 77 10.79 0.72 -6.88
C GLY A 77 11.38 1.35 -8.15
N GLY A 78 12.68 1.60 -8.11
CA GLY A 78 13.43 2.22 -9.21
C GLY A 78 13.21 3.73 -9.37
N ARG A 79 12.37 4.37 -8.55
CA ARG A 79 12.14 5.82 -8.56
C ARG A 79 12.02 6.34 -7.13
N TYR A 80 12.65 7.48 -6.85
CA TYR A 80 12.40 8.20 -5.60
C TYR A 80 10.97 8.74 -5.61
N ARG A 81 10.10 8.26 -4.71
CA ARG A 81 8.75 8.79 -4.52
C ARG A 81 8.61 9.30 -3.10
N TYR A 82 8.13 10.53 -2.99
CA TYR A 82 7.75 11.09 -1.71
C TYR A 82 6.56 10.31 -1.13
N LEU A 83 6.70 9.82 0.10
CA LEU A 83 5.60 9.23 0.86
C LEU A 83 4.97 10.32 1.74
N PRO A 84 3.72 10.75 1.48
CA PRO A 84 3.06 11.77 2.28
C PRO A 84 2.79 11.28 3.71
N LYS A 85 2.63 12.23 4.64
CA LYS A 85 2.29 11.92 6.03
C LYS A 85 0.91 11.27 6.11
N ALA A 86 0.70 10.43 7.12
CA ALA A 86 -0.55 9.69 7.31
C ALA A 86 -1.80 10.59 7.34
N ALA A 87 -1.72 11.80 7.87
CA ALA A 87 -2.84 12.76 7.86
C ALA A 87 -3.25 13.16 6.44
N GLN A 88 -2.29 13.38 5.54
CA GLN A 88 -2.55 13.72 4.14
C GLN A 88 -3.14 12.52 3.39
N ILE A 89 -2.68 11.30 3.70
CA ILE A 89 -3.24 10.06 3.13
C ILE A 89 -4.70 9.88 3.56
N ARG A 90 -5.00 10.05 4.86
CA ARG A 90 -6.38 9.95 5.38
C ARG A 90 -7.32 10.97 4.73
N GLN A 91 -6.88 12.23 4.64
CA GLN A 91 -7.64 13.26 3.95
C GLN A 91 -7.88 12.90 2.48
N ALA A 92 -6.86 12.36 1.79
CA ALA A 92 -7.01 11.93 0.40
C ALA A 92 -8.04 10.79 0.26
N TYR A 93 -8.11 9.87 1.22
CA TYR A 93 -9.15 8.82 1.25
C TYR A 93 -10.54 9.39 1.51
N GLU A 94 -10.70 10.31 2.46
CA GLU A 94 -11.99 10.98 2.68
C GLU A 94 -12.47 11.69 1.41
N HIS A 95 -11.58 12.40 0.72
CA HIS A 95 -11.87 13.03 -0.57
C HIS A 95 -12.25 12.02 -1.66
N LEU A 96 -11.59 10.86 -1.67
CA LEU A 96 -11.88 9.77 -2.60
C LEU A 96 -13.27 9.19 -2.34
N ASP A 97 -13.61 8.96 -1.07
CA ASP A 97 -14.88 8.39 -0.64
C ASP A 97 -16.04 9.34 -0.97
N MET A 98 -15.89 10.65 -0.69
CA MET A 98 -16.83 11.69 -1.11
C MET A 98 -17.07 11.64 -2.62
N TYR A 99 -15.99 11.49 -3.41
CA TYR A 99 -16.11 11.40 -4.85
C TYR A 99 -16.82 10.12 -5.32
N LEU A 100 -16.50 8.97 -4.75
CA LEU A 100 -17.12 7.69 -5.12
C LEU A 100 -18.62 7.67 -4.79
N GLU A 101 -18.97 8.19 -3.61
CA GLU A 101 -20.34 8.44 -3.18
C GLU A 101 -21.08 9.34 -4.18
N TRP A 102 -20.49 10.47 -4.53
CA TRP A 102 -21.06 11.39 -5.52
C TRP A 102 -21.22 10.74 -6.89
N ALA A 103 -20.20 10.02 -7.37
CA ALA A 103 -20.22 9.36 -8.67
C ALA A 103 -21.32 8.29 -8.75
N ARG A 104 -21.64 7.65 -7.63
CA ARG A 104 -22.71 6.64 -7.52
C ARG A 104 -24.10 7.24 -7.43
N THR A 105 -24.27 8.36 -6.70
CA THR A 105 -25.59 8.89 -6.33
C THR A 105 -25.99 10.17 -7.05
N GLY A 106 -25.01 10.94 -7.55
CA GLY A 106 -25.19 12.30 -8.05
C GLY A 106 -25.58 13.32 -6.97
N ASN A 107 -25.75 12.92 -5.71
CA ASN A 107 -26.37 13.74 -4.68
C ASN A 107 -25.32 14.49 -3.84
N VAL A 108 -25.02 15.73 -4.24
CA VAL A 108 -24.09 16.60 -3.51
C VAL A 108 -24.65 17.04 -2.16
N ALA A 109 -25.97 17.24 -2.04
CA ALA A 109 -26.59 17.67 -0.78
C ALA A 109 -26.42 16.64 0.34
N ALA A 110 -26.49 15.34 0.02
CA ALA A 110 -26.22 14.28 0.98
C ALA A 110 -24.76 14.26 1.47
N ILE A 111 -23.82 14.68 0.61
CA ILE A 111 -22.40 14.79 0.97
C ILE A 111 -22.20 15.99 1.89
N VAL A 112 -22.75 17.15 1.54
CA VAL A 112 -22.72 18.36 2.39
C VAL A 112 -23.27 18.06 3.78
N ALA A 113 -24.40 17.36 3.87
CA ALA A 113 -25.01 17.02 5.15
C ALA A 113 -24.14 16.12 6.06
N ARG A 114 -23.31 15.25 5.48
CA ARG A 114 -22.41 14.36 6.24
C ARG A 114 -21.04 14.97 6.52
N HIS A 115 -20.70 16.08 5.88
CA HIS A 115 -19.43 16.79 6.05
C HIS A 115 -19.68 18.24 6.50
N PRO A 116 -20.34 18.46 7.66
CA PRO A 116 -20.65 19.80 8.15
C PRO A 116 -19.41 20.65 8.45
N GLU A 117 -18.24 20.02 8.60
CA GLU A 117 -16.95 20.67 8.77
C GLU A 117 -16.42 21.31 7.48
N LEU A 118 -16.98 20.96 6.31
CA LEU A 118 -16.56 21.47 5.01
C LEU A 118 -17.60 22.45 4.44
N THR A 119 -17.11 23.57 3.90
CA THR A 119 -17.97 24.46 3.10
C THR A 119 -18.39 23.77 1.80
N ASP A 120 -19.60 24.08 1.30
CA ASP A 120 -20.09 23.61 -0.01
C ASP A 120 -19.07 23.87 -1.12
N ARG A 121 -18.46 25.07 -1.14
CA ARG A 121 -17.40 25.43 -2.09
C ARG A 121 -16.24 24.44 -2.03
N ARG A 122 -15.79 24.05 -0.83
CA ARG A 122 -14.70 23.09 -0.66
C ARG A 122 -15.09 21.71 -1.17
N ILE A 123 -16.33 21.27 -0.93
CA ILE A 123 -16.84 19.99 -1.45
C ILE A 123 -16.83 19.99 -2.98
N TYR A 124 -17.35 21.04 -3.63
CA TYR A 124 -17.29 21.15 -5.09
C TYR A 124 -15.85 21.16 -5.64
N GLN A 125 -14.92 21.81 -4.94
CA GLN A 125 -13.49 21.79 -5.30
C GLN A 125 -12.92 20.37 -5.21
N ILE A 126 -13.15 19.65 -4.11
CA ILE A 126 -12.70 18.27 -3.91
C ILE A 126 -13.21 17.37 -5.04
N LEU A 127 -14.50 17.45 -5.36
CA LEU A 127 -15.08 16.68 -6.47
C LEU A 127 -14.43 17.03 -7.81
N GLY A 128 -14.16 18.32 -8.06
CA GLY A 128 -13.47 18.78 -9.26
C GLY A 128 -12.02 18.29 -9.37
N GLU A 129 -11.27 18.33 -8.26
CA GLU A 129 -9.90 17.81 -8.14
C GLU A 129 -9.85 16.31 -8.45
N GLN A 130 -10.76 15.52 -7.86
CA GLN A 130 -10.85 14.07 -8.08
C GLN A 130 -11.20 13.71 -9.53
N ARG A 131 -12.07 14.49 -10.20
CA ARG A 131 -12.35 14.31 -11.65
C ARG A 131 -11.11 14.54 -12.49
N LYS A 132 -10.31 15.56 -12.18
CA LYS A 132 -9.06 15.84 -12.91
C LYS A 132 -8.05 14.71 -12.74
N LEU A 133 -7.85 14.24 -11.51
CA LEU A 133 -6.93 13.14 -11.20
C LEU A 133 -7.28 11.88 -11.99
N ARG A 134 -8.55 11.46 -11.96
CA ARG A 134 -8.99 10.24 -12.67
C ARG A 134 -8.86 10.34 -14.19
N ARG A 135 -9.13 11.51 -14.77
CA ARG A 135 -8.91 11.74 -16.21
C ARG A 135 -7.43 11.63 -16.56
N ALA A 136 -6.55 12.23 -15.76
CA ALA A 136 -5.11 12.13 -15.97
C ALA A 136 -4.63 10.67 -15.88
N THR A 137 -5.10 9.92 -14.88
CA THR A 137 -4.77 8.50 -14.73
C THR A 137 -5.29 7.66 -15.92
N GLN A 138 -6.52 7.88 -16.37
CA GLN A 138 -7.06 7.19 -17.56
C GLN A 138 -6.26 7.51 -18.83
N GLN A 139 -5.90 8.78 -19.05
CA GLN A 139 -5.07 9.18 -20.19
C GLN A 139 -3.66 8.55 -20.13
N GLN A 140 -3.07 8.43 -18.95
CA GLN A 140 -1.77 7.75 -18.80
C GLN A 140 -1.86 6.24 -19.03
N LEU A 141 -2.96 5.60 -18.65
CA LEU A 141 -3.16 4.15 -18.81
C LEU A 141 -3.59 3.76 -20.23
N PHE A 142 -4.36 4.61 -20.91
CA PHE A 142 -4.98 4.30 -22.21
C PHE A 142 -4.51 5.20 -23.37
N GLY A 143 -3.67 6.20 -23.12
CA GLY A 143 -3.15 7.14 -24.10
C GLY A 143 -1.72 6.87 -24.57
N ALA A 144 -1.13 5.73 -24.18
CA ALA A 144 0.08 5.20 -24.78
C ALA A 144 -0.34 4.13 -25.82
N SER A 145 -0.74 4.58 -27.01
CA SER A 145 -0.92 3.76 -28.20
C SER A 145 -0.36 4.51 -29.39
#